data_AF-A0A956ARA5-F1
#
_entry.id   AF-A0A956ARA5-F1
#
_cell.length_a   1.000
_cell.length_b   1.000
_cell.length_c   1.000
_cell.angle_alpha   90.00
_cell.angle_beta   90.00
_cell.angle_gamma   90.00
#
_symmetry.space_group_name_H-M   'P 1'
#
loop_
_entity.id
_entity.type
_entity.pdbx_description
1 polymer ?
#
loop_
_entity_poly.entity_id
_entity_poly.type
_entity_poly.pdbx_seq_one_letter_code
_entity_poly.pdbx_strand_id
1 'polypeptide(L)'
;MDVVEDPALGAAFSFGRMGRLPGEVIAAAAACERAALLEVAMRFDEDPRRVAAIGRTLRDAGGVAVRVETSGAASAWEPWLAQLDSGAPAQLVASAVVIVNDGDAVFTCGMHCFDLPDAQVAASCIEGPLEWLDALCTFQLAEQPVLGSGHTFAPNARAQRRKLERWPDHRHHPNDGRHNPFGLWRLLDDADPGLEALSTVPTVMPSLAALLVAAERAAARPLSRDEVERVLAKSPAVAMSLAHANALERSRGYMDIEPRRVWEQWLIVREHMRSNP
;
A
#
# COMPACT_ATOMS: atom_id res chain seq x y z
N MET A 1 1.92 22.33 6.78
CA MET A 1 1.38 22.69 5.45
C MET A 1 2.48 23.44 4.76
N ASP A 2 2.94 22.88 3.66
CA ASP A 2 3.93 23.48 2.79
C ASP A 2 3.26 23.97 1.51
N VAL A 3 3.94 24.86 0.80
CA VAL A 3 3.50 25.33 -0.51
C VAL A 3 4.55 24.90 -1.51
N VAL A 4 4.12 24.14 -2.51
CA VAL A 4 4.98 23.59 -3.56
C VAL A 4 4.73 24.34 -4.85
N GLU A 5 5.81 24.79 -5.48
CA GLU A 5 5.79 25.30 -6.84
C GLU A 5 6.11 24.15 -7.79
N ASP A 6 5.16 23.82 -8.68
CA ASP A 6 5.33 22.78 -9.68
C ASP A 6 4.81 23.30 -11.03
N PRO A 7 5.67 23.50 -12.04
CA PRO A 7 5.23 23.94 -13.36
C PRO A 7 4.41 22.88 -14.10
N ALA A 8 4.34 21.64 -13.58
CA ALA A 8 3.65 20.51 -14.17
C ALA A 8 2.34 20.14 -13.45
N LEU A 9 1.74 21.04 -12.65
CA LEU A 9 0.49 20.77 -11.93
C LEU A 9 -0.64 20.26 -12.84
N GLY A 10 -0.80 20.78 -14.06
CA GLY A 10 -1.79 20.25 -15.00
C GLY A 10 -1.59 18.76 -15.32
N ALA A 11 -0.34 18.33 -15.52
CA ALA A 11 -0.01 16.93 -15.77
C ALA A 11 -0.20 16.08 -14.50
N ALA A 12 0.22 16.60 -13.35
CA ALA A 12 0.09 15.94 -12.05
C ALA A 12 -1.36 15.63 -11.66
N PHE A 13 -2.32 16.45 -12.12
CA PHE A 13 -3.75 16.30 -11.85
C PHE A 13 -4.55 15.70 -13.04
N SER A 14 -3.86 15.18 -14.06
CA SER A 14 -4.54 14.70 -15.28
C SER A 14 -5.30 13.39 -15.09
N PHE A 15 -4.89 12.54 -14.14
CA PHE A 15 -5.44 11.20 -13.96
C PHE A 15 -5.78 10.92 -12.50
N GLY A 16 -6.93 10.29 -12.28
CA GLY A 16 -7.42 9.81 -11.00
C GLY A 16 -7.86 8.36 -11.08
N ARG A 17 -8.51 7.88 -10.02
CA ARG A 17 -9.02 6.50 -9.93
C ARG A 17 -9.96 6.13 -11.09
N MET A 18 -10.79 7.08 -11.52
CA MET A 18 -11.78 6.87 -12.58
C MET A 18 -11.25 7.20 -13.99
N GLY A 19 -9.93 7.35 -14.13
CA GLY A 19 -9.30 7.72 -15.39
C GLY A 19 -9.03 9.22 -15.48
N ARG A 20 -9.08 9.76 -16.69
CA ARG A 20 -8.73 11.17 -16.96
C ARG A 20 -9.74 12.12 -16.32
N LEU A 21 -9.26 13.16 -15.63
CA LEU A 21 -10.14 14.19 -15.06
C LEU A 21 -10.77 15.06 -16.17
N PRO A 22 -11.88 15.76 -15.87
CA PRO A 22 -12.48 16.71 -16.80
C PRO A 22 -11.49 17.77 -17.27
N GLY A 23 -11.59 18.17 -18.54
CA GLY A 23 -10.64 19.08 -19.17
C GLY A 23 -10.59 20.45 -18.48
N GLU A 24 -11.72 20.94 -17.98
CA GLU A 24 -11.80 22.18 -17.22
C GLU A 24 -11.04 22.12 -15.89
N VAL A 25 -11.05 20.97 -15.20
CA VAL A 25 -10.30 20.80 -13.94
C VAL A 25 -8.80 20.77 -14.23
N ILE A 26 -8.39 20.07 -15.28
CA ILE A 26 -6.98 19.99 -15.70
C ILE A 26 -6.47 21.38 -16.12
N ALA A 27 -7.26 22.13 -16.89
CA ALA A 27 -6.89 23.48 -17.33
C ALA A 27 -6.78 24.45 -16.15
N ALA A 28 -7.71 24.38 -15.18
CA ALA A 28 -7.65 25.19 -13.98
C ALA A 28 -6.44 24.83 -13.10
N ALA A 29 -6.10 23.54 -12.97
CA ALA A 29 -4.90 23.10 -12.25
C ALA A 29 -3.61 23.57 -12.95
N ALA A 30 -3.58 23.54 -14.29
CA ALA A 30 -2.46 24.04 -15.08
C ALA A 30 -2.27 25.56 -15.00
N ALA A 31 -3.32 26.31 -14.66
CA ALA A 31 -3.26 27.76 -14.44
C ALA A 31 -2.78 28.14 -13.03
N CYS A 32 -2.65 27.17 -12.12
CA CYS A 32 -2.12 27.40 -10.79
C CYS A 32 -0.58 27.38 -10.82
N GLU A 33 0.05 28.29 -10.09
CA GLU A 33 1.52 28.31 -9.93
C GLU A 33 1.97 27.45 -8.72
N ARG A 34 1.06 27.14 -7.81
CA ARG A 34 1.35 26.55 -6.50
C ARG A 34 0.29 25.54 -6.08
N ALA A 35 0.72 24.53 -5.33
CA ALA A 35 -0.14 23.62 -4.60
C ALA A 35 0.15 23.69 -3.09
N ALA A 36 -0.90 23.58 -2.28
CA ALA A 36 -0.74 23.37 -0.84
C ALA A 36 -0.53 21.87 -0.58
N LEU A 37 0.58 21.53 0.06
CA LEU A 37 0.89 20.17 0.51
C LEU A 37 0.58 20.04 2.01
N LEU A 38 -0.27 19.08 2.34
CA LEU A 38 -0.71 18.85 3.71
C LEU A 38 -0.43 17.40 4.11
N GLU A 39 0.36 17.25 5.16
CA GLU A 39 0.45 16.00 5.89
C GLU A 39 -0.73 15.90 6.87
N VAL A 40 -1.55 14.88 6.67
CA VAL A 40 -2.68 14.57 7.56
C VAL A 40 -2.19 13.45 8.47
N ALA A 41 -1.84 13.81 9.71
CA ALA A 41 -1.28 12.89 10.72
C ALA A 41 -2.36 11.96 11.34
N MET A 42 -3.19 11.36 10.49
CA MET A 42 -4.23 10.40 10.85
C MET A 42 -4.61 9.57 9.63
N ARG A 43 -5.12 8.36 9.86
CA ARG A 43 -5.67 7.54 8.79
C ARG A 43 -6.98 8.13 8.30
N PHE A 44 -7.27 7.97 7.01
CA PHE A 44 -8.48 8.55 6.40
C PHE A 44 -9.78 7.95 7.01
N ASP A 45 -9.73 6.73 7.54
CA ASP A 45 -10.87 6.04 8.17
C ASP A 45 -11.10 6.42 9.64
N GLU A 46 -10.16 7.09 10.31
CA GLU A 46 -10.31 7.46 11.72
C GLU A 46 -11.33 8.60 11.93
N ASP A 47 -11.29 9.62 11.08
CA ASP A 47 -12.30 10.68 11.02
C ASP A 47 -12.40 11.24 9.59
N PRO A 48 -13.13 10.54 8.69
CA PRO A 48 -13.29 10.97 7.30
C PRO A 48 -13.87 12.38 7.17
N ARG A 49 -14.73 12.79 8.12
CA ARG A 49 -15.38 14.11 8.11
C ARG A 49 -14.39 15.21 8.42
N ARG A 50 -13.39 14.96 9.28
CA ARG A 50 -12.30 15.89 9.53
C ARG A 50 -11.40 16.06 8.31
N VAL A 51 -11.08 14.97 7.60
CA VAL A 51 -10.36 15.04 6.33
C VAL A 51 -11.16 15.86 5.31
N ALA A 52 -12.46 15.61 5.19
CA ALA A 52 -13.34 16.37 4.30
C ALA A 52 -13.46 17.86 4.72
N ALA A 53 -13.45 18.18 6.01
CA ALA A 53 -13.46 19.57 6.49
C ALA A 53 -12.18 20.33 6.11
N ILE A 54 -11.02 19.67 6.18
CA ILE A 54 -9.76 20.22 5.67
C ILE A 54 -9.89 20.48 4.17
N GLY A 55 -10.37 19.50 3.41
CA GLY A 55 -10.60 19.63 1.97
C GLY A 55 -11.53 20.78 1.59
N ARG A 56 -12.67 20.92 2.29
CA ARG A 56 -13.60 22.04 2.13
C ARG A 56 -12.91 23.38 2.37
N THR A 57 -12.10 23.49 3.41
CA THR A 57 -11.35 24.71 3.71
C THR A 57 -10.40 25.09 2.57
N LEU A 58 -9.69 24.11 2.00
CA LEU A 58 -8.78 24.33 0.87
C LEU A 58 -9.53 24.72 -0.41
N ARG A 59 -10.63 24.04 -0.71
CA ARG A 59 -11.52 24.39 -1.82
C ARG A 59 -12.05 25.81 -1.68
N ASP A 60 -12.57 26.16 -0.51
CA ASP A 60 -13.18 27.47 -0.23
C ASP A 60 -12.13 28.59 -0.24
N ALA A 61 -10.86 28.26 -0.01
CA ALA A 61 -9.71 29.15 -0.19
C ALA A 61 -9.23 29.29 -1.64
N GLY A 62 -9.93 28.67 -2.61
CA GLY A 62 -9.62 28.76 -4.04
C GLY A 62 -8.87 27.55 -4.62
N GLY A 63 -8.73 26.46 -3.86
CA GLY A 63 -8.17 25.22 -4.39
C GLY A 63 -9.02 24.67 -5.55
N VAL A 64 -8.35 24.15 -6.59
CA VAL A 64 -9.02 23.71 -7.83
C VAL A 64 -9.38 22.22 -7.81
N ALA A 65 -8.50 21.40 -7.26
CA ALA A 65 -8.63 19.96 -7.19
C ALA A 65 -7.80 19.43 -6.03
N VAL A 66 -7.96 18.14 -5.72
CA VAL A 66 -7.18 17.43 -4.71
C VAL A 66 -6.40 16.31 -5.34
N ARG A 67 -5.19 16.09 -4.83
CA ARG A 67 -4.37 14.93 -5.17
C ARG A 67 -3.88 14.28 -3.89
N VAL A 68 -3.99 12.96 -3.84
CA VAL A 68 -3.51 12.14 -2.74
C VAL A 68 -2.11 11.66 -3.11
N GLU A 69 -1.07 12.26 -2.55
CA GLU A 69 0.33 11.98 -2.94
C GLU A 69 0.74 10.52 -2.76
N THR A 70 0.18 9.86 -1.75
CA THR A 70 0.42 8.45 -1.41
C THR A 70 -0.08 7.46 -2.47
N SER A 71 -0.91 7.90 -3.40
CA SER A 71 -1.38 7.09 -4.54
C SER A 71 -1.19 7.77 -5.89
N GLY A 72 -0.92 9.07 -5.90
CA GLY A 72 -1.05 9.92 -7.07
C GLY A 72 -2.49 10.13 -7.54
N ALA A 73 -3.51 9.72 -6.75
CA ALA A 73 -4.91 9.87 -7.14
C ALA A 73 -5.31 11.35 -7.18
N ALA A 74 -5.54 11.91 -8.37
CA ALA A 74 -6.20 13.19 -8.51
C ALA A 74 -7.73 13.03 -8.51
N SER A 75 -8.44 14.03 -7.99
CA SER A 75 -9.89 14.11 -8.04
C SER A 75 -10.38 15.55 -8.04
N ALA A 76 -11.55 15.77 -8.64
CA ALA A 76 -12.31 17.00 -8.39
C ALA A 76 -12.83 17.01 -6.94
N TRP A 77 -13.11 18.19 -6.41
CA TRP A 77 -13.52 18.34 -5.02
C TRP A 77 -14.83 17.63 -4.70
N GLU A 78 -15.88 17.82 -5.50
CA GLU A 78 -17.22 17.33 -5.17
C GLU A 78 -17.28 15.80 -5.06
N PRO A 79 -16.75 15.01 -6.03
CA PRO A 79 -16.72 13.55 -5.89
C PRO A 79 -15.88 13.10 -4.69
N TRP A 80 -14.73 13.73 -4.45
CA TRP A 80 -13.83 13.35 -3.36
C TRP A 80 -14.42 13.64 -1.97
N LEU A 81 -15.03 14.81 -1.81
CA LEU A 81 -15.73 15.19 -0.57
C LEU A 81 -16.94 14.28 -0.32
N ALA A 82 -17.72 13.95 -1.35
CA ALA A 82 -18.85 13.03 -1.23
C ALA A 82 -18.42 11.63 -0.77
N GLN A 83 -17.28 11.14 -1.28
CA GLN A 83 -16.71 9.86 -0.85
C GLN A 83 -16.37 9.88 0.65
N LEU A 84 -15.64 10.91 1.11
CA LEU A 84 -15.26 11.05 2.51
C LEU A 84 -16.47 11.23 3.44
N ASP A 85 -17.41 12.10 3.07
CA ASP A 85 -18.60 12.37 3.88
C ASP A 85 -19.50 11.13 4.03
N SER A 86 -19.48 10.22 3.05
CA SER A 86 -20.23 8.96 3.14
C SER A 86 -19.73 8.04 4.27
N GLY A 87 -18.42 8.09 4.58
CA GLY A 87 -17.76 7.19 5.53
C GLY A 87 -17.81 5.70 5.15
N ALA A 88 -18.37 5.33 4.00
CA ALA A 88 -18.49 3.94 3.59
C ALA A 88 -17.10 3.39 3.18
N PRO A 89 -16.67 2.21 3.64
CA PRO A 89 -15.33 1.69 3.37
C PRO A 89 -14.93 1.69 1.89
N ALA A 90 -15.82 1.28 0.99
CA ALA A 90 -15.57 1.29 -0.46
C ALA A 90 -15.34 2.72 -0.99
N GLN A 91 -16.06 3.71 -0.46
CA GLN A 91 -15.91 5.11 -0.86
C GLN A 91 -14.62 5.71 -0.29
N LEU A 92 -14.23 5.34 0.94
CA LEU A 92 -12.95 5.74 1.53
C LEU A 92 -11.79 5.18 0.70
N VAL A 93 -11.81 3.89 0.36
CA VAL A 93 -10.82 3.29 -0.57
C VAL A 93 -10.80 4.06 -1.89
N ALA A 94 -11.97 4.36 -2.47
CA ALA A 94 -12.07 5.09 -3.72
C ALA A 94 -11.53 6.54 -3.65
N SER A 95 -11.51 7.15 -2.46
CA SER A 95 -11.01 8.52 -2.24
C SER A 95 -9.48 8.62 -2.19
N ALA A 96 -8.78 7.52 -1.91
CA ALA A 96 -7.35 7.53 -1.64
C ALA A 96 -6.54 6.55 -2.50
N VAL A 97 -7.18 5.54 -3.09
CA VAL A 97 -6.49 4.42 -3.75
C VAL A 97 -6.73 4.45 -5.25
N VAL A 98 -5.70 4.20 -6.05
CA VAL A 98 -5.83 3.94 -7.50
C VAL A 98 -5.62 2.47 -7.82
N ILE A 99 -6.10 2.03 -8.98
CA ILE A 99 -5.76 0.73 -9.56
C ILE A 99 -4.96 0.98 -10.83
N VAL A 100 -3.76 0.42 -10.90
CA VAL A 100 -2.80 0.56 -11.99
C VAL A 100 -2.68 -0.76 -12.72
N ASN A 101 -2.60 -0.69 -14.05
CA ASN A 101 -2.24 -1.81 -14.90
C ASN A 101 -0.98 -1.42 -15.66
N ASP A 102 0.11 -2.15 -15.44
CA ASP A 102 1.41 -1.91 -16.09
C ASP A 102 1.68 -2.86 -17.28
N GLY A 103 0.72 -3.74 -17.59
CA GLY A 103 0.80 -4.75 -18.64
C GLY A 103 1.09 -6.15 -18.10
N ASP A 104 1.94 -6.27 -17.08
CA ASP A 104 2.33 -7.55 -16.48
C ASP A 104 1.48 -7.87 -15.25
N ALA A 105 1.07 -6.84 -14.51
CA ALA A 105 0.26 -6.94 -13.32
C ALA A 105 -0.79 -5.82 -13.23
N VAL A 106 -1.83 -6.11 -12.46
CA VAL A 106 -2.80 -5.11 -12.00
C VAL A 106 -2.65 -5.00 -10.49
N PHE A 107 -2.53 -3.78 -9.97
CA PHE A 107 -2.28 -3.55 -8.55
C PHE A 107 -2.94 -2.28 -8.04
N THR A 108 -3.14 -2.19 -6.72
CA THR A 108 -3.60 -0.98 -6.05
C THR A 108 -2.45 -0.15 -5.54
N CYS A 109 -2.63 1.15 -5.43
CA CYS A 109 -1.66 2.04 -4.79
C CYS A 109 -2.42 3.04 -3.91
N GLY A 110 -2.05 3.13 -2.62
CA GLY A 110 -2.60 4.10 -1.67
C GLY A 110 -3.18 3.50 -0.38
N MET A 111 -3.18 2.17 -0.21
CA MET A 111 -3.77 1.56 1.00
C MET A 111 -3.04 1.95 2.30
N HIS A 112 -1.83 2.49 2.23
CA HIS A 112 -1.12 3.00 3.40
C HIS A 112 -1.71 4.31 3.96
N CYS A 113 -2.67 4.97 3.28
CA CYS A 113 -3.53 5.97 3.92
C CYS A 113 -4.39 5.40 5.08
N PHE A 114 -4.45 4.07 5.18
CA PHE A 114 -5.24 3.32 6.16
C PHE A 114 -4.37 2.37 7.02
N ASP A 115 -3.05 2.47 6.92
CA ASP A 115 -2.08 1.51 7.48
C ASP A 115 -2.29 0.06 7.03
N LEU A 116 -2.61 -0.10 5.74
CA LEU A 116 -2.92 -1.39 5.12
C LEU A 116 -2.04 -1.67 3.89
N PRO A 117 -1.73 -2.95 3.63
CA PRO A 117 -1.08 -3.36 2.39
C PRO A 117 -1.98 -3.10 1.18
N ASP A 118 -1.34 -2.77 0.07
CA ASP A 118 -1.98 -2.79 -1.25
C ASP A 118 -2.27 -4.22 -1.71
N ALA A 119 -2.88 -4.39 -2.88
CA ALA A 119 -3.11 -5.69 -3.50
C ALA A 119 -2.57 -5.73 -4.94
N GLN A 120 -2.18 -6.91 -5.41
CA GLN A 120 -1.69 -7.16 -6.76
C GLN A 120 -2.13 -8.52 -7.26
N VAL A 121 -2.37 -8.60 -8.56
CA VAL A 121 -2.58 -9.83 -9.30
C VAL A 121 -1.84 -9.74 -10.64
N ALA A 122 -1.24 -10.85 -11.10
CA ALA A 122 -0.67 -10.90 -12.44
C ALA A 122 -1.78 -10.75 -13.50
N ALA A 123 -1.52 -10.02 -14.59
CA ALA A 123 -2.55 -9.64 -15.56
C ALA A 123 -3.28 -10.84 -16.20
N SER A 124 -2.61 -11.98 -16.34
CA SER A 124 -3.14 -13.22 -16.92
C SER A 124 -3.84 -14.15 -15.91
N CYS A 125 -3.73 -13.87 -14.61
CA CYS A 125 -4.08 -14.82 -13.55
C CYS A 125 -5.59 -14.87 -13.24
N ILE A 126 -6.27 -13.73 -13.37
CA ILE A 126 -7.68 -13.59 -12.97
C ILE A 126 -8.43 -12.75 -14.00
N GLU A 127 -9.61 -13.24 -14.41
CA GLU A 127 -10.56 -12.44 -15.18
C GLU A 127 -11.20 -11.36 -14.29
N GLY A 128 -11.25 -10.12 -14.79
CA GLY A 128 -11.81 -8.99 -14.04
C GLY A 128 -11.00 -8.61 -12.79
N PRO A 129 -9.68 -8.37 -12.90
CA PRO A 129 -8.80 -8.11 -11.75
C PRO A 129 -9.22 -6.87 -10.93
N LEU A 130 -9.89 -5.89 -11.56
CA LEU A 130 -10.36 -4.69 -10.86
C LEU A 130 -11.36 -5.00 -9.73
N GLU A 131 -12.32 -5.92 -9.96
CA GLU A 131 -13.29 -6.32 -8.92
C GLU A 131 -12.59 -6.98 -7.74
N TRP A 132 -11.61 -7.84 -8.03
CA TRP A 132 -10.84 -8.56 -7.01
C TRP A 132 -10.06 -7.62 -6.11
N LEU A 133 -9.35 -6.66 -6.71
CA LEU A 133 -8.52 -5.70 -5.99
C LEU A 133 -9.36 -4.71 -5.19
N ASP A 134 -10.45 -4.20 -5.77
CA ASP A 134 -11.38 -3.29 -5.09
C ASP A 134 -12.07 -3.99 -3.91
N ALA A 135 -12.54 -5.23 -4.10
CA ALA A 135 -13.17 -6.02 -3.06
C ALA A 135 -12.19 -6.34 -1.92
N LEU A 136 -10.94 -6.73 -2.22
CA LEU A 136 -9.94 -7.02 -1.19
C LEU A 136 -9.60 -5.77 -0.38
N CYS A 137 -9.37 -4.64 -1.04
CA CYS A 137 -9.08 -3.37 -0.35
C CYS A 137 -10.25 -2.94 0.54
N THR A 138 -11.48 -3.02 0.02
CA THR A 138 -12.69 -2.72 0.78
C THR A 138 -12.87 -3.66 1.97
N PHE A 139 -12.65 -4.96 1.77
CA PHE A 139 -12.73 -5.98 2.83
C PHE A 139 -11.73 -5.72 3.95
N GLN A 140 -10.49 -5.38 3.61
CA GLN A 140 -9.46 -5.04 4.60
C GLN A 140 -9.89 -3.87 5.50
N LEU A 141 -10.53 -2.85 4.92
CA LEU A 141 -10.98 -1.67 5.65
C LEU A 141 -12.27 -1.91 6.44
N ALA A 142 -13.24 -2.58 5.82
CA ALA A 142 -14.57 -2.81 6.39
C ALA A 142 -14.57 -3.83 7.53
N GLU A 143 -13.84 -4.93 7.37
CA GLU A 143 -13.93 -6.10 8.26
C GLU A 143 -12.69 -6.27 9.15
N GLN A 144 -11.62 -5.50 8.88
CA GLN A 144 -10.32 -5.61 9.57
C GLN A 144 -9.88 -7.06 9.83
N PRO A 145 -9.83 -7.90 8.78
CA PRO A 145 -9.57 -9.32 8.91
C PRO A 145 -8.15 -9.61 9.40
N VAL A 146 -7.99 -10.72 10.13
CA VAL A 146 -6.66 -11.25 10.46
C VAL A 146 -6.13 -12.05 9.26
N LEU A 147 -5.42 -11.36 8.36
CA LEU A 147 -4.81 -11.95 7.16
C LEU A 147 -3.33 -12.27 7.34
N GLY A 148 -2.87 -13.31 6.64
CA GLY A 148 -1.49 -13.78 6.61
C GLY A 148 -1.22 -14.57 5.33
N SER A 149 0.05 -14.78 4.97
CA SER A 149 0.42 -15.60 3.81
C SER A 149 -0.14 -17.02 3.95
N GLY A 150 -0.75 -17.52 2.88
CA GLY A 150 -1.43 -18.81 2.80
C GLY A 150 -2.94 -18.78 3.08
N HIS A 151 -3.47 -17.67 3.59
CA HIS A 151 -4.92 -17.45 3.63
C HIS A 151 -5.49 -17.34 2.22
N THR A 152 -6.81 -17.44 2.08
CA THR A 152 -7.48 -17.32 0.78
C THR A 152 -8.52 -16.22 0.78
N PHE A 153 -8.76 -15.63 -0.39
CA PHE A 153 -9.77 -14.61 -0.62
C PHE A 153 -10.58 -14.91 -1.88
N ALA A 154 -11.83 -14.45 -1.90
CA ALA A 154 -12.69 -14.40 -3.09
C ALA A 154 -13.62 -13.18 -2.95
N PRO A 155 -13.84 -12.39 -4.02
CA PRO A 155 -14.66 -11.18 -3.95
C PRO A 155 -16.15 -11.49 -3.76
N ASN A 156 -16.58 -12.69 -4.15
CA ASN A 156 -17.96 -13.11 -4.06
C ASN A 156 -18.06 -14.65 -3.99
N ALA A 157 -19.26 -15.18 -3.72
CA ALA A 157 -19.49 -16.61 -3.54
C ALA A 157 -19.31 -17.46 -4.82
N ARG A 158 -19.23 -16.83 -6.00
CA ARG A 158 -19.06 -17.52 -7.29
C ARG A 158 -17.60 -17.60 -7.72
N ALA A 159 -16.78 -16.67 -7.25
CA ALA A 159 -15.37 -16.61 -7.57
C ALA A 159 -14.60 -17.76 -6.90
N GLN A 160 -13.72 -18.41 -7.66
CA GLN A 160 -12.81 -19.41 -7.12
C GLN A 160 -11.79 -18.74 -6.20
N ARG A 161 -11.66 -19.22 -4.96
CA ARG A 161 -10.72 -18.66 -3.98
C ARG A 161 -9.28 -18.66 -4.51
N ARG A 162 -8.54 -17.61 -4.16
CA ARG A 162 -7.11 -17.45 -4.48
C ARG A 162 -6.31 -17.35 -3.21
N LYS A 163 -5.15 -18.02 -3.15
CA LYS A 163 -4.22 -17.87 -2.03
C LYS A 163 -3.64 -16.46 -2.03
N LEU A 164 -3.49 -15.90 -0.84
CA LEU A 164 -2.83 -14.63 -0.60
C LEU A 164 -1.41 -14.90 -0.16
N GLU A 165 -0.48 -14.14 -0.73
CA GLU A 165 0.89 -14.10 -0.24
C GLU A 165 1.31 -12.67 0.03
N ARG A 166 1.92 -12.48 1.19
CA ARG A 166 2.39 -11.18 1.64
C ARG A 166 3.73 -10.85 0.99
N TRP A 167 3.90 -9.64 0.47
CA TRP A 167 5.09 -9.25 -0.26
C TRP A 167 5.51 -7.80 0.02
N PRO A 168 6.80 -7.47 0.11
CA PRO A 168 7.26 -6.10 0.19
C PRO A 168 6.85 -5.30 -1.06
N ASP A 169 6.59 -4.00 -0.89
CA ASP A 169 6.30 -3.13 -2.02
C ASP A 169 7.57 -2.88 -2.83
N HIS A 170 7.69 -3.56 -3.95
CA HIS A 170 8.82 -3.45 -4.88
C HIS A 170 8.55 -2.48 -6.04
N ARG A 171 7.37 -1.83 -6.06
CA ARG A 171 6.88 -1.04 -7.19
C ARG A 171 7.37 0.40 -7.13
N HIS A 172 7.60 0.90 -5.91
CA HIS A 172 8.03 2.26 -5.66
C HIS A 172 9.24 2.27 -4.73
N HIS A 173 10.14 3.22 -4.99
CA HIS A 173 11.28 3.48 -4.12
C HIS A 173 10.81 3.98 -2.73
N PRO A 174 11.46 3.65 -1.61
CA PRO A 174 11.01 4.08 -0.27
C PRO A 174 10.87 5.59 -0.06
N ASN A 175 11.62 6.40 -0.83
CA ASN A 175 11.53 7.86 -0.80
C ASN A 175 10.46 8.42 -1.75
N ASP A 176 9.75 7.56 -2.49
CA ASP A 176 8.55 7.92 -3.23
C ASP A 176 7.36 7.80 -2.29
N GLY A 177 6.55 8.87 -2.20
CA GLY A 177 5.36 8.88 -1.33
C GLY A 177 4.37 7.76 -1.61
N ARG A 178 4.44 7.11 -2.78
CA ARG A 178 3.60 5.98 -3.17
C ARG A 178 4.06 4.62 -2.63
N HIS A 179 5.26 4.56 -2.04
CA HIS A 179 5.76 3.32 -1.44
C HIS A 179 4.91 2.94 -0.23
N ASN A 180 4.35 1.73 -0.27
CA ASN A 180 3.58 1.21 0.85
C ASN A 180 4.51 0.46 1.84
N PRO A 181 4.77 1.01 3.05
CA PRO A 181 5.62 0.35 4.04
C PRO A 181 4.98 -0.93 4.62
N PHE A 182 3.66 -1.09 4.42
CA PHE A 182 2.93 -2.31 4.73
C PHE A 182 2.93 -3.28 3.55
N GLY A 183 3.65 -3.03 2.47
CA GLY A 183 3.77 -3.95 1.34
C GLY A 183 2.45 -4.16 0.59
N LEU A 184 2.27 -5.37 0.06
CA LEU A 184 1.11 -5.76 -0.73
C LEU A 184 0.74 -7.24 -0.55
N TRP A 185 -0.54 -7.54 -0.77
CA TRP A 185 -1.06 -8.88 -0.97
C TRP A 185 -0.95 -9.26 -2.45
N ARG A 186 -0.27 -10.37 -2.74
CA ARG A 186 -0.33 -11.02 -4.04
C ARG A 186 -1.45 -12.05 -4.04
N LEU A 187 -2.40 -11.90 -4.95
CA LEU A 187 -3.35 -12.95 -5.27
C LEU A 187 -2.66 -13.92 -6.23
N LEU A 188 -2.40 -15.13 -5.72
CA LEU A 188 -1.65 -16.14 -6.45
C LEU A 188 -2.52 -16.86 -7.47
N ASP A 189 -1.87 -17.36 -8.52
CA ASP A 189 -2.48 -18.26 -9.49
C ASP A 189 -2.97 -19.55 -8.83
N ASP A 190 -4.01 -20.16 -9.41
CA ASP A 190 -4.58 -21.41 -8.89
C ASP A 190 -3.56 -22.56 -8.94
N ALA A 191 -2.63 -22.52 -9.89
CA ALA A 191 -1.54 -23.48 -10.00
C ALA A 191 -0.40 -23.22 -8.99
N ASP A 192 -0.33 -22.03 -8.38
CA ASP A 192 0.69 -21.72 -7.38
C ASP A 192 0.25 -22.27 -6.01
N PRO A 193 0.96 -23.25 -5.44
CA PRO A 193 0.60 -23.83 -4.15
C PRO A 193 0.71 -22.81 -3.01
N GLY A 194 1.43 -21.70 -3.19
CA GLY A 194 1.62 -20.67 -2.17
C GLY A 194 2.22 -21.21 -0.87
N LEU A 195 2.04 -20.43 0.20
CA LEU A 195 2.34 -20.88 1.55
C LEU A 195 1.12 -21.52 2.21
N GLU A 196 1.36 -22.28 3.27
CA GLU A 196 0.31 -22.76 4.16
C GLU A 196 -0.08 -21.70 5.19
N ALA A 197 -1.37 -21.62 5.46
CA ALA A 197 -1.94 -20.72 6.47
C ALA A 197 -1.45 -21.09 7.87
N LEU A 198 -1.03 -20.09 8.65
CA LEU A 198 -0.61 -20.26 10.04
C LEU A 198 -1.42 -19.34 10.94
N SER A 199 -2.01 -19.90 12.01
CA SER A 199 -2.68 -19.12 13.06
C SER A 199 -1.70 -18.61 14.13
N THR A 200 -0.57 -19.30 14.29
CA THR A 200 0.54 -18.94 15.16
C THR A 200 1.80 -18.84 14.31
N VAL A 201 2.49 -17.71 14.37
CA VAL A 201 3.67 -17.42 13.55
C VAL A 201 4.89 -17.16 14.43
N PRO A 202 6.10 -17.56 13.97
CA PRO A 202 7.33 -17.15 14.61
C PRO A 202 7.63 -15.69 14.24
N THR A 203 7.53 -14.79 15.22
CA THR A 203 7.83 -13.37 15.01
C THR A 203 9.23 -13.06 15.52
N VAL A 204 10.12 -12.72 14.60
CA VAL A 204 11.52 -12.39 14.89
C VAL A 204 11.62 -11.03 15.59
N MET A 205 12.43 -10.94 16.65
CA MET A 205 12.58 -9.73 17.47
C MET A 205 14.05 -9.46 17.84
N PRO A 206 14.68 -8.34 17.39
CA PRO A 206 14.12 -7.25 16.60
C PRO A 206 13.74 -7.70 15.19
N SER A 207 13.16 -6.81 14.36
CA SER A 207 12.69 -7.17 13.02
C SER A 207 13.76 -7.89 12.18
N LEU A 208 13.34 -8.87 11.39
CA LEU A 208 14.24 -9.65 10.55
C LEU A 208 14.98 -8.76 9.55
N ALA A 209 14.30 -7.76 9.00
CA ALA A 209 14.92 -6.72 8.18
C ALA A 209 16.08 -6.01 8.92
N ALA A 210 15.88 -5.60 10.18
CA ALA A 210 16.92 -4.93 10.96
C ALA A 210 18.12 -5.85 11.27
N LEU A 211 17.85 -7.13 11.57
CA LEU A 211 18.91 -8.12 11.80
C LEU A 211 19.75 -8.35 10.54
N LEU A 212 19.11 -8.44 9.37
CA LEU A 212 19.80 -8.62 8.10
C LEU A 212 20.61 -7.37 7.70
N VAL A 213 20.07 -6.16 7.91
CA VAL A 213 20.82 -4.91 7.73
C VAL A 213 22.06 -4.88 8.63
N ALA A 214 21.92 -5.22 9.91
CA ALA A 214 23.04 -5.26 10.85
C ALA A 214 24.09 -6.29 10.44
N ALA A 215 23.66 -7.46 9.96
CA ALA A 215 24.56 -8.51 9.49
C ALA A 215 25.32 -8.12 8.21
N GLU A 216 24.68 -7.46 7.24
CA GLU A 216 25.37 -6.91 6.05
C GLU A 216 26.38 -5.83 6.43
N ARG A 217 26.01 -4.92 7.35
CA ARG A 217 26.93 -3.89 7.86
C ARG A 217 28.15 -4.50 8.54
N ALA A 218 27.96 -5.54 9.36
CA ALA A 218 29.05 -6.25 10.02
C ALA A 218 29.95 -7.01 9.02
N ALA A 219 29.36 -7.57 7.96
CA ALA A 219 30.11 -8.25 6.90
C ALA A 219 30.81 -7.27 5.94
N ALA A 220 30.40 -6.00 5.90
CA ALA A 220 30.83 -4.99 4.94
C ALA A 220 30.64 -5.42 3.47
N ARG A 221 29.65 -6.28 3.22
CA ARG A 221 29.26 -6.78 1.88
C ARG A 221 27.83 -7.32 1.91
N PRO A 222 27.18 -7.47 0.75
CA PRO A 222 25.92 -8.19 0.65
C PRO A 222 26.04 -9.63 1.17
N LEU A 223 25.00 -10.11 1.85
CA LEU A 223 24.92 -11.50 2.31
C LEU A 223 24.52 -12.43 1.15
N SER A 224 25.08 -13.64 1.17
CA SER A 224 24.60 -14.75 0.33
C SER A 224 23.28 -15.33 0.87
N ARG A 225 22.61 -16.15 0.08
CA ARG A 225 21.38 -16.85 0.51
C ARG A 225 21.58 -17.64 1.79
N ASP A 226 22.62 -18.47 1.84
CA ASP A 226 22.95 -19.28 3.01
C ASP A 226 23.22 -18.41 4.25
N GLU A 227 23.81 -17.22 4.07
CA GLU A 227 24.05 -16.30 5.18
C GLU A 227 22.77 -15.68 5.71
N VAL A 228 21.86 -15.25 4.81
CA VAL A 228 20.53 -14.75 5.17
C VAL A 228 19.73 -15.80 5.92
N GLU A 229 19.70 -17.04 5.42
CA GLU A 229 19.02 -18.16 6.06
C GLU A 229 19.65 -18.52 7.41
N ARG A 230 20.99 -18.42 7.54
CA ARG A 230 21.68 -18.59 8.82
C ARG A 230 21.36 -17.48 9.83
N VAL A 231 21.20 -16.23 9.38
CA VAL A 231 20.75 -15.13 10.26
C VAL A 231 19.35 -15.45 10.78
N LEU A 232 18.42 -15.79 9.90
CA LEU A 232 17.07 -16.19 10.30
C LEU A 232 17.08 -17.34 11.31
N ALA A 233 17.80 -18.42 11.01
CA ALA A 233 17.84 -19.62 11.86
C ALA A 233 18.39 -19.37 13.27
N LYS A 234 19.24 -18.35 13.45
CA LYS A 234 19.81 -17.95 14.75
C LYS A 234 19.06 -16.82 15.43
N SER A 235 18.09 -16.21 14.75
CA SER A 235 17.39 -15.05 15.26
C SER A 235 16.42 -15.44 16.37
N PRO A 236 16.41 -14.71 17.50
CA PRO A 236 15.40 -14.93 18.53
C PRO A 236 14.01 -14.62 17.97
N ALA A 237 13.06 -15.52 18.20
CA ALA A 237 11.68 -15.39 17.76
C ALA A 237 10.73 -15.73 18.90
N VAL A 238 9.60 -15.03 18.92
CA VAL A 238 8.49 -15.30 19.83
C VAL A 238 7.36 -15.89 19.01
N ALA A 239 6.87 -17.06 19.42
CA ALA A 239 5.64 -17.61 18.85
C ALA A 239 4.45 -16.80 19.35
N MET A 240 3.69 -16.20 18.43
CA MET A 240 2.50 -15.43 18.77
C MET A 240 1.39 -15.66 17.75
N SER A 241 0.15 -15.33 18.13
CA SER A 241 -0.97 -15.36 17.19
C SER A 241 -0.72 -14.41 16.02
N LEU A 242 -1.23 -14.76 14.84
CA LEU A 242 -1.15 -13.90 13.66
C LEU A 242 -1.74 -12.51 13.93
N ALA A 243 -2.80 -12.42 14.73
CA ALA A 243 -3.40 -11.14 15.13
C ALA A 243 -2.40 -10.25 15.91
N HIS A 244 -1.65 -10.83 16.86
CA HIS A 244 -0.64 -10.07 17.62
C HIS A 244 0.56 -9.69 16.74
N ALA A 245 0.98 -10.57 15.81
CA ALA A 245 2.02 -10.24 14.85
C ALA A 245 1.61 -9.05 13.95
N ASN A 246 0.39 -9.07 13.41
CA ASN A 246 -0.13 -7.98 12.58
C ASN A 246 -0.22 -6.66 13.38
N ALA A 247 -0.68 -6.71 14.63
CA ALA A 247 -0.74 -5.53 15.50
C ALA A 247 0.65 -4.96 15.81
N LEU A 248 1.65 -5.82 16.02
CA LEU A 248 3.03 -5.40 16.24
C LEU A 248 3.60 -4.67 15.02
N GLU A 249 3.37 -5.17 13.82
CA GLU A 249 3.83 -4.53 12.58
C GLU A 249 3.17 -3.17 12.34
N ARG A 250 1.85 -3.07 12.56
CA ARG A 250 1.16 -1.78 12.54
C ARG A 250 1.77 -0.80 13.53
N SER A 251 2.08 -1.23 14.75
CA SER A 251 2.73 -0.37 15.76
C SER A 251 4.15 0.05 15.37
N ARG A 252 4.85 -0.74 14.55
CA ARG A 252 6.17 -0.39 13.99
C ARG A 252 6.06 0.57 12.81
N GLY A 253 4.89 0.69 12.18
CA GLY A 253 4.66 1.47 10.97
C GLY A 253 5.16 0.79 9.68
N TYR A 254 5.55 -0.49 9.75
CA TYR A 254 5.97 -1.25 8.58
C TYR A 254 5.82 -2.75 8.77
N MET A 255 5.71 -3.43 7.64
CA MET A 255 5.65 -4.87 7.54
C MET A 255 7.04 -5.50 7.54
N ASP A 256 7.27 -6.56 8.31
CA ASP A 256 8.56 -7.27 8.32
C ASP A 256 8.68 -8.30 7.19
N ILE A 257 9.86 -8.89 7.03
CA ILE A 257 10.11 -9.97 6.06
C ILE A 257 9.41 -11.25 6.51
N GLU A 258 8.65 -11.90 5.61
CA GLU A 258 8.08 -13.23 5.81
C GLU A 258 9.23 -14.26 5.89
N PRO A 259 9.46 -14.91 7.06
CA PRO A 259 10.58 -15.83 7.24
C PRO A 259 10.62 -16.96 6.21
N ARG A 260 9.45 -17.43 5.75
CA ARG A 260 9.33 -18.51 4.74
C ARG A 260 9.69 -18.07 3.32
N ARG A 261 9.88 -16.76 3.09
CA ARG A 261 10.31 -16.12 1.83
C ARG A 261 11.49 -15.18 2.06
N VAL A 262 12.32 -15.47 3.07
CA VAL A 262 13.32 -14.53 3.58
C VAL A 262 14.29 -14.07 2.50
N TRP A 263 14.73 -14.97 1.62
CA TRP A 263 15.72 -14.63 0.61
C TRP A 263 15.15 -13.69 -0.46
N GLU A 264 14.00 -14.07 -1.04
CA GLU A 264 13.34 -13.32 -2.11
C GLU A 264 12.90 -11.94 -1.62
N GLN A 265 12.37 -11.86 -0.40
CA GLN A 265 11.96 -10.57 0.18
C GLN A 265 13.16 -9.73 0.61
N TRP A 266 14.25 -10.35 1.10
CA TRP A 266 15.48 -9.61 1.42
C TRP A 266 16.14 -8.98 0.18
N LEU A 267 16.03 -9.61 -0.99
CA LEU A 267 16.49 -8.98 -2.24
C LEU A 267 15.84 -7.61 -2.48
N ILE A 268 14.55 -7.50 -2.21
CA ILE A 268 13.79 -6.25 -2.38
C ILE A 268 14.14 -5.26 -1.26
N VAL A 269 14.04 -5.71 -0.01
CA VAL A 269 14.27 -4.85 1.16
C VAL A 269 15.69 -4.31 1.19
N ARG A 270 16.71 -5.09 0.80
CA ARG A 270 18.09 -4.56 0.75
C ARG A 270 18.23 -3.44 -0.27
N GLU A 271 17.56 -3.53 -1.41
CA GLU A 271 17.71 -2.56 -2.49
C GLU A 271 17.11 -1.20 -2.08
N HIS A 272 15.97 -1.25 -1.40
CA HIS A 272 15.36 -0.10 -0.73
C HIS A 272 16.29 0.57 0.28
N MET A 273 17.03 -0.23 1.06
CA MET A 273 17.94 0.29 2.08
C MET A 273 19.25 0.84 1.50
N ARG A 274 19.68 0.37 0.34
CA ARG A 274 20.88 0.87 -0.37
C ARG A 274 20.62 2.18 -1.10
N SER A 275 19.39 2.40 -1.52
CA SER A 275 18.98 3.55 -2.31
C SER A 275 18.51 4.73 -1.45
N ASN A 276 18.54 4.56 -0.12
CA ASN A 276 18.31 5.64 0.85
C ASN A 276 19.67 6.30 1.19
N PRO A 277 19.96 7.53 0.73
CA PRO A 277 21.23 8.21 0.97
C PRO A 277 21.50 8.52 2.45
#